data_AF-A0A835HBN5-F1
#
_entry.id   AF-A0A835HBN5-F1
#
_cell.length_a   1.000
_cell.length_b   1.000
_cell.length_c   1.000
_cell.angle_alpha   90.00
_cell.angle_beta   90.00
_cell.angle_gamma   90.00
#
_symmetry.space_group_name_H-M   'P 1'
#
loop_
_entity.id
_entity.type
_entity.pdbx_description
1 polymer ?
#
loop_
_entity_poly.entity_id
_entity_poly.type
_entity_poly.pdbx_seq_one_letter_code
_entity_poly.pdbx_strand_id
1 'polypeptide(L)'
;MVGFSSGRRGGFWREFAYTGQYRVRALCDGNRYPALERICGRPLGIKFNKQTCDLYIADAYFGIVRVGRNGGAATRLVSSAEGVPFKFTNNLDIHPDTGVLYFTDSSTRFTRMDHFGVTSSGDSTGRLMKYDPQTGEVTVLQSRLKFANGVVLSKNNDYILAEATGLIGL
;
A
#
# COMPACT_ATOMS: atom_id res chain seq x y z
N MET A 1 1.46 -11.79 -1.09
CA MET A 1 1.73 -12.46 0.21
C MET A 1 2.71 -11.61 0.98
N VAL A 2 2.49 -11.43 2.29
CA VAL A 2 3.48 -10.91 3.24
C VAL A 2 3.97 -12.08 4.07
N GLY A 3 5.28 -12.30 4.08
CA GLY A 3 5.90 -13.41 4.81
C GLY A 3 6.84 -12.93 5.91
N PHE A 4 7.21 -13.82 6.82
CA PHE A 4 8.25 -13.60 7.82
C PHE A 4 9.27 -14.74 7.79
N SER A 5 10.52 -14.40 8.10
CA SER A 5 11.58 -15.36 8.34
C SER A 5 11.83 -15.43 9.84
N SER A 6 11.77 -16.63 10.43
CA SER A 6 12.15 -16.86 11.82
C SER A 6 13.68 -16.77 11.92
N GLY A 7 14.20 -15.56 12.10
CA GLY A 7 15.61 -15.19 11.99
C GLY A 7 16.59 -15.75 13.03
N ARG A 8 16.40 -16.97 13.54
CA ARG A 8 17.41 -17.67 14.36
C ARG A 8 17.41 -19.15 13.98
N ARG A 9 18.41 -19.55 13.17
CA ARG A 9 18.70 -20.91 12.66
C ARG A 9 17.81 -21.38 11.49
N GLY A 10 18.21 -21.03 10.26
CA GLY A 10 17.84 -21.77 9.04
C GLY A 10 16.35 -22.00 8.77
N GLY A 11 15.46 -21.10 9.21
CA GLY A 11 14.01 -21.28 9.06
C GLY A 11 13.50 -20.96 7.66
N PHE A 12 12.60 -21.80 7.14
CA PHE A 12 11.81 -21.54 5.93
C PHE A 12 10.97 -20.26 6.07
N TRP A 13 10.84 -19.50 4.98
CA TRP A 13 9.90 -18.37 4.89
C TRP A 13 8.48 -18.86 5.15
N ARG A 14 7.77 -18.23 6.09
CA ARG A 14 6.37 -18.55 6.41
C ARG A 14 5.46 -17.40 6.02
N GLU A 15 4.29 -17.73 5.49
CA GLU A 15 3.23 -16.75 5.25
C GLU A 15 2.77 -16.16 6.58
N PHE A 16 2.79 -14.82 6.67
CA PHE A 16 2.12 -14.08 7.74
C PHE A 16 0.72 -13.67 7.30
N ALA A 17 0.60 -13.06 6.11
CA ALA A 17 -0.65 -12.49 5.66
C ALA A 17 -0.82 -12.52 4.13
N TYR A 18 -2.08 -12.41 3.70
CA TYR A 18 -2.44 -12.26 2.29
C TYR A 18 -3.60 -11.28 2.10
N THR A 19 -3.60 -10.58 0.97
CA THR A 19 -4.49 -9.45 0.72
C THR A 19 -5.64 -9.78 -0.23
N GLY A 20 -5.46 -10.73 -1.15
CA GLY A 20 -6.54 -11.24 -2.01
C GLY A 20 -7.59 -12.01 -1.23
N GLN A 21 -8.79 -11.45 -1.08
CA GLN A 21 -9.93 -12.11 -0.41
C GLN A 21 -10.35 -13.39 -1.13
N TYR A 22 -10.28 -13.39 -2.46
CA TYR A 22 -10.61 -14.54 -3.31
C TYR A 22 -9.36 -15.27 -3.82
N ARG A 23 -8.24 -15.14 -3.10
CA ARG A 23 -6.99 -15.82 -3.46
C ARG A 23 -7.19 -17.33 -3.46
N VAL A 24 -6.87 -17.96 -4.57
CA VAL A 24 -6.69 -19.41 -4.67
C VAL A 24 -5.20 -19.71 -4.51
N ARG A 25 -4.80 -20.42 -3.45
CA ARG A 25 -3.38 -20.71 -3.16
C ARG A 25 -2.66 -21.37 -4.33
N ALA A 26 -3.27 -22.38 -4.95
CA ALA A 26 -2.70 -23.07 -6.11
C ALA A 26 -2.42 -22.15 -7.32
N LEU A 27 -3.17 -21.03 -7.43
CA LEU A 27 -3.00 -20.05 -8.50
C LEU A 27 -1.94 -18.99 -8.14
N CYS A 28 -1.94 -18.53 -6.89
CA CYS A 28 -1.20 -17.35 -6.44
C CYS A 28 0.18 -17.67 -5.86
N ASP A 29 0.37 -18.85 -5.29
CA ASP A 29 1.55 -19.13 -4.46
C ASP A 29 2.73 -19.53 -5.35
N GLY A 30 3.85 -18.82 -5.20
CA GLY A 30 5.02 -18.98 -6.08
C GLY A 30 4.85 -18.41 -7.49
N ASN A 31 3.64 -17.94 -7.83
CA ASN A 31 3.35 -17.39 -9.14
C ASN A 31 3.82 -15.92 -9.25
N ARG A 32 4.48 -15.59 -10.37
CA ARG A 32 5.05 -14.25 -10.64
C ARG A 32 4.37 -13.51 -11.79
N TYR A 33 3.30 -14.06 -12.38
CA TYR A 33 2.59 -13.41 -13.48
C TYR A 33 1.87 -12.15 -12.98
N PRO A 34 2.25 -10.94 -13.47
CA PRO A 34 1.63 -9.69 -13.03
C PRO A 34 0.11 -9.67 -13.26
N ALA A 35 -0.36 -10.40 -14.28
CA ALA A 35 -1.78 -10.56 -14.61
C ALA A 35 -2.65 -10.99 -13.41
N LEU A 36 -2.08 -11.82 -12.53
CA LEU A 36 -2.77 -12.39 -11.38
C LEU A 36 -2.79 -11.47 -10.16
N GLU A 37 -2.02 -10.37 -10.15
CA GLU A 37 -1.96 -9.46 -9.01
C GLU A 37 -3.33 -8.86 -8.66
N ARG A 38 -4.22 -8.68 -9.64
CA ARG A 38 -5.62 -8.25 -9.41
C ARG A 38 -6.47 -9.24 -8.61
N ILE A 39 -6.08 -10.52 -8.57
CA ILE A 39 -6.75 -11.61 -7.85
C ILE A 39 -5.99 -11.89 -6.55
N CYS A 40 -4.68 -12.03 -6.66
CA CYS A 40 -3.79 -12.46 -5.58
C CYS A 40 -3.39 -11.33 -4.63
N GLY A 41 -3.50 -10.08 -5.08
CA GLY A 41 -2.97 -8.89 -4.43
C GLY A 41 -1.48 -8.67 -4.71
N ARG A 42 -1.06 -7.42 -4.56
CA ARG A 42 0.35 -7.02 -4.62
C ARG A 42 0.65 -6.04 -3.49
N PRO A 43 0.95 -6.55 -2.27
CA PRO A 43 1.44 -5.73 -1.17
C PRO A 43 2.73 -5.00 -1.57
N LEU A 44 2.78 -3.69 -1.42
CA LEU A 44 3.95 -2.86 -1.74
C LEU A 44 4.48 -2.13 -0.50
N GLY A 45 3.60 -1.58 0.32
CA GLY A 45 3.93 -0.93 1.59
C GLY A 45 3.33 -1.69 2.76
N ILE A 46 4.08 -1.80 3.86
CA ILE A 46 3.62 -2.46 5.09
C ILE A 46 4.11 -1.71 6.32
N LYS A 47 3.26 -1.57 7.33
CA LYS A 47 3.63 -0.97 8.62
C LYS A 47 2.79 -1.55 9.75
N PHE A 48 3.42 -1.89 10.86
CA PHE A 48 2.70 -2.23 12.09
C PHE A 48 2.25 -0.96 12.82
N ASN A 49 1.00 -0.94 13.25
CA ASN A 49 0.56 -0.04 14.30
C ASN A 49 1.14 -0.54 15.63
N LYS A 50 1.94 0.31 16.30
CA LYS A 50 2.64 -0.07 17.54
C LYS A 50 1.70 -0.30 18.73
N GLN A 51 0.53 0.32 18.73
CA GLN A 51 -0.44 0.25 19.82
C GLN A 51 -1.31 -1.01 19.71
N THR A 52 -1.85 -1.29 18.51
CA THR A 52 -2.78 -2.41 18.31
C THR A 52 -2.07 -3.72 17.91
N CYS A 53 -0.83 -3.61 17.43
CA CYS A 53 -0.07 -4.66 16.77
C CYS A 53 -0.71 -5.15 15.45
N ASP A 54 -1.64 -4.40 14.88
CA ASP A 54 -2.18 -4.70 13.57
C ASP A 54 -1.18 -4.30 12.47
N LEU A 55 -1.11 -5.12 11.43
CA LEU A 55 -0.35 -4.83 10.22
C LEU A 55 -1.25 -4.13 9.21
N TYR A 56 -0.89 -2.92 8.83
CA TYR A 56 -1.50 -2.22 7.70
C TYR A 56 -0.66 -2.43 6.45
N ILE A 57 -1.34 -2.60 5.33
CA ILE A 57 -0.75 -2.95 4.05
C ILE A 57 -1.34 -2.02 2.98
N ALA A 58 -0.47 -1.37 2.23
CA ALA A 58 -0.79 -0.73 0.95
C ALA A 58 -0.67 -1.80 -0.13
N ASP A 59 -1.81 -2.27 -0.62
CA ASP A 59 -1.88 -3.20 -1.73
C ASP A 59 -2.22 -2.46 -3.02
N ALA A 60 -1.43 -2.68 -4.07
CA ALA A 60 -1.57 -1.98 -5.33
C ALA A 60 -2.96 -2.08 -5.99
N TYR A 61 -3.72 -3.13 -5.68
CA TYR A 61 -5.02 -3.40 -6.28
C TYR A 61 -6.17 -3.31 -5.28
N PHE A 62 -5.90 -3.51 -3.98
CA PHE A 62 -6.95 -3.55 -2.96
C PHE A 62 -6.98 -2.32 -2.04
N GLY A 63 -6.10 -1.34 -2.25
CA GLY A 63 -6.04 -0.13 -1.45
C GLY A 63 -5.38 -0.37 -0.10
N ILE A 64 -5.93 0.23 0.94
CA ILE A 64 -5.46 0.01 2.31
C ILE A 64 -6.20 -1.17 2.92
N VAL A 65 -5.44 -2.17 3.35
CA VAL A 65 -5.95 -3.36 4.01
C VAL A 65 -5.25 -3.57 5.35
N ARG A 66 -5.92 -4.25 6.29
CA ARG A 66 -5.45 -4.51 7.64
C ARG A 66 -5.47 -6.00 7.95
N VAL A 67 -4.45 -6.46 8.67
CA VAL A 67 -4.36 -7.82 9.20
C VAL A 67 -4.07 -7.73 10.69
N GLY A 68 -4.75 -8.55 11.49
CA GLY A 68 -4.51 -8.60 12.92
C GLY A 68 -3.11 -9.13 13.27
N ARG A 69 -2.69 -8.96 14.52
CA ARG A 69 -1.38 -9.43 15.04
C ARG A 69 -1.04 -10.90 14.77
N ASN A 70 -2.04 -11.74 14.56
CA ASN A 70 -1.88 -13.18 14.30
C ASN A 70 -1.76 -13.54 12.81
N GLY A 71 -1.75 -12.55 11.91
CA GLY A 71 -1.69 -12.79 10.47
C GLY A 71 -3.04 -13.20 9.87
N GLY A 72 -2.98 -13.84 8.70
CA GLY A 72 -4.14 -14.36 7.97
C GLY A 72 -4.66 -13.46 6.85
N ALA A 73 -5.96 -13.52 6.61
CA ALA A 73 -6.64 -12.77 5.56
C ALA A 73 -6.73 -11.29 5.93
N ALA A 74 -6.37 -10.41 5.00
CA ALA A 74 -6.54 -8.98 5.19
C ALA A 74 -8.01 -8.55 5.02
N THR A 75 -8.42 -7.59 5.84
CA THR A 75 -9.69 -6.86 5.70
C THR A 75 -9.43 -5.56 4.96
N ARG A 76 -10.18 -5.27 3.90
CA ARG A 76 -10.07 -4.00 3.17
C ARG A 76 -10.71 -2.88 3.97
N LEU A 77 -9.96 -1.80 4.18
CA LEU A 77 -10.42 -0.62 4.90
C LEU A 77 -10.92 0.45 3.92
N VAL A 78 -10.12 0.77 2.90
CA VAL A 78 -10.48 1.81 1.93
C VAL A 78 -9.85 1.58 0.56
N SER A 79 -10.59 1.94 -0.49
CA SER A 79 -10.21 1.76 -1.90
C SER A 79 -10.49 2.97 -2.81
N SER A 80 -10.92 4.09 -2.24
CA SER A 80 -11.17 5.34 -2.98
C SER A 80 -11.08 6.54 -2.05
N ALA A 81 -10.90 7.72 -2.63
CA ALA A 81 -10.99 9.00 -1.94
C ALA A 81 -11.64 10.02 -2.87
N GLU A 82 -12.52 10.87 -2.35
CA GLU A 82 -13.21 11.92 -3.11
C GLU A 82 -13.92 11.38 -4.37
N GLY A 83 -14.51 10.18 -4.27
CA GLY A 83 -15.18 9.51 -5.40
C GLY A 83 -14.22 8.90 -6.44
N VAL A 84 -12.90 9.08 -6.32
CA VAL A 84 -11.90 8.55 -7.25
C VAL A 84 -11.28 7.25 -6.70
N PRO A 85 -11.48 6.10 -7.37
CA PRO A 85 -10.87 4.83 -6.98
C PRO A 85 -9.35 4.88 -6.97
N PHE A 86 -8.72 4.15 -6.06
CA PHE A 86 -7.29 3.90 -6.10
C PHE A 86 -6.99 2.93 -7.26
N LYS A 87 -5.90 3.18 -7.99
CA LYS A 87 -5.44 2.28 -9.06
C LYS A 87 -4.09 1.66 -8.77
N PHE A 88 -3.28 2.32 -7.95
CA PHE A 88 -1.92 1.90 -7.68
C PHE A 88 -1.46 2.43 -6.31
N THR A 89 -2.10 1.94 -5.25
CA THR A 89 -1.68 2.22 -3.86
C THR A 89 -0.30 1.62 -3.60
N ASN A 90 0.63 2.41 -3.06
CA ASN A 90 2.04 2.03 -3.07
C ASN A 90 2.64 1.88 -1.69
N ASN A 91 2.83 2.98 -0.96
CA ASN A 91 3.43 2.94 0.36
C ASN A 91 2.52 3.57 1.41
N LEU A 92 2.78 3.26 2.69
CA LEU A 92 2.12 3.87 3.83
C LEU A 92 3.06 4.04 5.02
N ASP A 93 2.75 5.01 5.87
CA ASP A 93 3.28 5.13 7.22
C ASP A 93 2.14 5.44 8.21
N ILE A 94 2.39 5.24 9.50
CA ILE A 94 1.39 5.34 10.56
C ILE A 94 1.88 6.30 11.62
N HIS A 95 1.07 7.29 11.97
CA HIS A 95 1.30 8.11 13.13
C HIS A 95 1.19 7.26 14.40
N PRO A 96 2.25 7.12 15.20
CA PRO A 96 2.32 6.13 16.28
C PRO A 96 1.32 6.38 17.40
N ASP A 97 0.94 7.65 17.63
CA ASP A 97 0.01 8.03 18.71
C ASP A 97 -1.47 8.02 18.31
N THR A 98 -1.80 8.53 17.13
CA THR A 98 -3.20 8.65 16.66
C THR A 98 -3.66 7.46 15.83
N GLY A 99 -2.74 6.67 15.29
CA GLY A 99 -3.05 5.61 14.34
C GLY A 99 -3.46 6.09 12.95
N VAL A 100 -3.40 7.40 12.67
CA VAL A 100 -3.66 7.96 11.33
C VAL A 100 -2.64 7.39 10.35
N LEU A 101 -3.13 6.93 9.21
CA LEU A 101 -2.31 6.43 8.11
C LEU A 101 -2.03 7.55 7.13
N TYR A 102 -0.78 7.70 6.71
CA TYR A 102 -0.40 8.48 5.53
C TYR A 102 0.00 7.51 4.43
N PHE A 103 -0.52 7.70 3.21
CA PHE A 103 -0.28 6.73 2.14
C PHE A 103 -0.31 7.38 0.75
N THR A 104 0.24 6.67 -0.22
CA THR A 104 0.31 7.12 -1.61
C THR A 104 -0.53 6.27 -2.54
N ASP A 105 -1.13 6.91 -3.53
CA ASP A 105 -1.68 6.29 -4.75
C ASP A 105 -0.85 6.83 -5.92
N SER A 106 -0.08 5.96 -6.56
CA SER A 106 0.93 6.33 -7.55
C SER A 106 0.35 6.94 -8.82
N SER A 107 -0.87 6.55 -9.19
CA SER A 107 -1.61 7.03 -10.35
C SER A 107 -3.10 6.76 -10.16
N THR A 108 -3.97 7.62 -10.68
CA THR A 108 -5.42 7.34 -10.79
C THR A 108 -5.80 6.75 -12.15
N ARG A 109 -4.83 6.61 -13.06
CA ARG A 109 -5.03 6.17 -14.44
C ARG A 109 -4.47 4.77 -14.69
N PHE A 110 -3.29 4.49 -14.17
CA PHE A 110 -2.55 3.26 -14.43
C PHE A 110 -2.53 2.35 -13.21
N THR A 111 -2.57 1.05 -13.45
CA THR A 111 -2.36 0.05 -12.41
C THR A 111 -0.86 -0.28 -12.28
N ARG A 112 -0.50 -1.06 -11.26
CA ARG A 112 0.87 -1.59 -11.11
C ARG A 112 1.36 -2.37 -12.34
N MET A 113 0.46 -3.04 -13.05
CA MET A 113 0.80 -3.78 -14.27
C MET A 113 1.36 -2.85 -15.35
N ASP A 114 0.85 -1.62 -15.39
CA ASP A 114 1.17 -0.59 -16.37
C ASP A 114 2.13 0.46 -15.80
N HIS A 115 2.98 0.10 -14.83
CA HIS A 115 3.88 1.04 -14.16
C HIS A 115 4.81 1.78 -15.14
N PHE A 116 5.20 1.16 -16.25
CA PHE A 116 5.96 1.84 -17.31
C PHE A 116 5.14 2.95 -17.99
N GLY A 117 3.82 2.77 -18.11
CA GLY A 117 2.89 3.79 -18.60
C GLY A 117 2.83 5.02 -17.69
N VAL A 118 2.95 4.84 -16.37
CA VAL A 118 3.00 5.96 -15.40
C VAL A 118 4.16 6.90 -15.72
N THR A 119 5.37 6.35 -15.93
CA THR A 119 6.57 7.16 -16.18
C THR A 119 6.62 7.70 -17.61
N SER A 120 6.38 6.86 -18.61
CA SER A 120 6.51 7.21 -20.04
C SER A 120 5.44 8.19 -20.52
N SER A 121 4.24 8.19 -19.93
CA SER A 121 3.17 9.14 -20.31
C SER A 121 3.28 10.51 -19.65
N GLY A 122 4.25 10.70 -18.75
CA GLY A 122 4.36 11.90 -17.93
C GLY A 122 3.22 12.03 -16.91
N ASP A 123 2.66 10.90 -16.45
CA ASP A 123 1.52 10.89 -15.53
C ASP A 123 1.84 11.67 -14.26
N SER A 124 0.94 12.60 -13.93
CA SER A 124 0.99 13.43 -12.74
C SER A 124 -0.34 13.33 -12.01
N THR A 125 -0.92 12.14 -11.89
CA THR A 125 -2.18 11.94 -11.16
C THR A 125 -1.99 11.34 -9.78
N GLY A 126 -0.73 11.13 -9.36
CA GLY A 126 -0.42 10.58 -8.04
C GLY A 126 -0.92 11.47 -6.90
N ARG A 127 -1.24 10.83 -5.77
CA ARG A 127 -1.82 11.46 -4.58
C ARG A 127 -1.11 11.00 -3.31
N LEU A 128 -0.92 11.95 -2.40
CA LEU A 128 -0.60 11.72 -1.00
C LEU A 128 -1.88 11.97 -0.19
N MET A 129 -2.23 11.03 0.68
CA MET A 129 -3.49 11.03 1.41
C MET A 129 -3.27 10.68 2.87
N LYS A 130 -4.25 11.03 3.71
CA LYS A 130 -4.38 10.47 5.07
C LYS A 130 -5.68 9.69 5.21
N TYR A 131 -5.65 8.61 5.99
CA TYR A 131 -6.82 7.85 6.43
C TYR A 131 -6.90 7.90 7.95
N ASP A 132 -8.03 8.34 8.47
CA ASP A 132 -8.31 8.34 9.91
C ASP A 132 -9.10 7.07 10.28
N PRO A 133 -8.53 6.14 11.06
CA PRO A 133 -9.23 4.91 11.43
C PRO A 133 -10.40 5.15 12.40
N GLN A 134 -10.49 6.29 13.08
CA GLN A 134 -11.59 6.61 13.99
C GLN A 134 -12.84 7.04 13.23
N THR A 135 -12.68 7.84 12.17
CA THR A 135 -13.80 8.32 11.35
C THR A 135 -14.05 7.45 10.12
N GLY A 136 -13.04 6.70 9.68
CA GLY A 136 -13.07 5.96 8.42
C GLY A 136 -12.87 6.84 7.18
N GLU A 137 -12.54 8.11 7.35
CA GLU A 137 -12.42 9.07 6.25
C GLU A 137 -11.03 9.08 5.63
N VAL A 138 -10.99 9.41 4.32
CA VAL A 138 -9.76 9.68 3.59
C VAL A 138 -9.75 11.13 3.11
N THR A 139 -8.65 11.83 3.38
CA THR A 139 -8.40 13.19 2.87
C THR A 139 -7.23 13.18 1.91
N VAL A 140 -7.38 13.81 0.74
CA VAL A 140 -6.25 14.07 -0.17
C VAL A 140 -5.47 15.27 0.35
N LEU A 141 -4.20 15.05 0.73
CA LEU A 141 -3.32 16.10 1.25
C LEU A 141 -2.59 16.83 0.12
N GLN A 142 -2.15 16.07 -0.88
CA GLN A 142 -1.50 16.62 -2.07
C GLN A 142 -1.89 15.77 -3.28
N SER A 143 -2.30 16.43 -4.34
CA SER A 143 -2.55 15.82 -5.64
C SER A 143 -1.47 16.25 -6.64
N ARG A 144 -1.56 15.73 -7.86
CA ARG A 144 -0.68 16.06 -8.98
C ARG A 144 0.79 15.62 -8.82
N LEU A 145 1.02 14.58 -8.04
CA LEU A 145 2.35 14.02 -7.85
C LEU A 145 2.73 13.11 -9.02
N LYS A 146 3.99 13.21 -9.47
CA LYS A 146 4.53 12.33 -10.51
C LYS A 146 4.99 11.01 -9.89
N PHE A 147 4.24 9.95 -10.13
CA PHE A 147 4.50 8.61 -9.62
C PHE A 147 4.82 8.61 -8.10
N ALA A 148 3.82 8.98 -7.30
CA ALA A 148 3.92 9.01 -5.84
C ALA A 148 4.17 7.59 -5.30
N ASN A 149 5.42 7.28 -4.95
CA ASN A 149 5.89 5.92 -4.72
C ASN A 149 6.04 5.65 -3.22
N GLY A 150 6.67 6.58 -2.49
CA GLY A 150 6.98 6.45 -1.08
C GLY A 150 6.31 7.52 -0.22
N VAL A 151 6.09 7.19 1.06
CA VAL A 151 5.79 8.15 2.11
C VAL A 151 6.46 7.69 3.41
N VAL A 152 6.94 8.65 4.20
CA VAL A 152 7.48 8.39 5.53
C VAL A 152 7.15 9.55 6.46
N LEU A 153 6.81 9.22 7.69
CA LEU A 153 6.61 10.19 8.76
C LEU A 153 7.96 10.49 9.43
N SER A 154 8.21 11.76 9.76
CA SER A 154 9.42 12.15 10.49
C SER A 154 9.52 11.41 11.83
N LYS A 155 10.73 11.32 12.39
CA LYS A 155 10.95 10.70 13.69
C LYS A 155 10.10 11.34 14.81
N ASN A 156 9.84 12.64 14.71
CA ASN A 156 9.10 13.41 15.70
C ASN A 156 7.61 13.56 15.34
N ASN A 157 7.16 12.95 14.23
CA ASN A 157 5.79 12.98 13.74
C ASN A 157 5.25 14.38 13.35
N ASP A 158 6.14 15.35 13.13
CA ASP A 158 5.82 16.75 12.83
C ASP A 158 5.73 17.08 11.33
N TYR A 159 6.29 16.23 10.47
CA TYR A 159 6.15 16.36 9.02
C TYR A 159 6.19 14.99 8.32
N ILE A 160 5.72 14.98 7.08
CA ILE A 160 5.75 13.82 6.19
C ILE A 160 6.60 14.13 4.97
N LEU A 161 7.38 13.16 4.50
CA LEU A 161 8.04 13.20 3.21
C LEU A 161 7.33 12.24 2.27
N ALA A 162 7.06 12.69 1.04
CA ALA A 162 6.54 11.85 -0.02
C ALA A 162 7.54 11.82 -1.18
N GLU A 163 7.77 10.63 -1.72
CA GLU A 163 8.69 10.40 -2.83
C GLU A 163 7.91 10.40 -4.15
N ALA A 164 8.31 11.27 -5.07
CA ALA A 164 7.84 11.29 -6.45
C ALA A 164 8.99 10.81 -7.36
N THR A 165 8.75 9.72 -8.09
CA THR A 165 9.78 9.05 -8.92
C THR A 165 9.52 9.16 -10.43
N GLY A 166 8.49 9.90 -10.82
CA GLY A 166 8.20 10.12 -12.24
C GLY A 166 9.16 11.13 -12.87
N LEU A 167 9.36 11.01 -14.18
CA LEU A 167 10.21 11.93 -14.95
C LEU A 167 9.71 13.38 -14.80
N ILE A 168 10.55 14.22 -14.23
CA ILE A 168 10.38 15.67 -14.29
C ILE A 168 10.81 16.07 -15.69
N GLY A 169 9.89 16.62 -16.50
CA GLY A 169 10.29 17.22 -17.77
C GLY A 169 11.15 18.42 -17.41
N LEU A 170 12.43 18.38 -17.80
CA LEU A 170 13.31 19.54 -17.82
C LEU A 170 12.98 20.39 -19.05
#